data_AF-A0A418VJ63-F1
#
_entry.id   AF-A0A418VJ63-F1
#
_cell.length_a   1.000
_cell.length_b   1.000
_cell.length_c   1.000
_cell.angle_alpha   90.00
_cell.angle_beta   90.00
_cell.angle_gamma   90.00
#
_symmetry.space_group_name_H-M   'P 1'
#
loop_
_entity.id
_entity.type
_entity.pdbx_description
1 polymer ?
#
loop_
_entity_poly.entity_id
_entity_poly.type
_entity_poly.pdbx_seq_one_letter_code
_entity_poly.pdbx_strand_id
1 'polypeptide(L)'
;MLTLNRRAAKRLGVRPLRLNDLPLGLVRAAGLDLASPALSQRMMTQVIREHLDVREPGLTARAMLGAVRELLRSGADLNELKQNSSARIAQLARLTLAYRDALQGRQLLDQVQVTQRATELVRPQLLSLSGYPRLLPDEQRFLNAACDEGSVLHLPWVDHPYFLENLDAAQYLESQGWMVKKIDVPVTALAGAFLGQAHGGGKLHILTSED
;
A
#
# COMPACT_ATOMS: atom_id res chain seq x y z
N MET A 1 16.05 5.15 -6.59
CA MET A 1 15.70 5.99 -5.42
C MET A 1 14.25 6.44 -5.50
N LEU A 2 13.49 6.20 -4.44
CA LEU A 2 12.08 6.55 -4.27
C LEU A 2 11.96 7.85 -3.47
N THR A 3 11.18 8.79 -3.98
CA THR A 3 11.00 10.12 -3.36
C THR A 3 9.54 10.53 -3.38
N LEU A 4 9.06 11.14 -2.30
CA LEU A 4 7.67 11.57 -2.15
C LEU A 4 7.16 12.43 -3.33
N ASN A 5 7.99 13.35 -3.84
CA ASN A 5 7.57 14.27 -4.88
C ASN A 5 8.72 14.72 -5.80
N ARG A 6 8.36 15.34 -6.93
CA ARG A 6 9.32 15.83 -7.94
C ARG A 6 10.29 16.87 -7.41
N ARG A 7 9.90 17.66 -6.40
CA ARG A 7 10.77 18.69 -5.80
C ARG A 7 11.88 18.05 -4.96
N ALA A 8 11.56 17.01 -4.20
CA ALA A 8 12.53 16.22 -3.45
C ALA A 8 13.52 15.52 -4.41
N ALA A 9 13.02 14.88 -5.46
CA ALA A 9 13.86 14.26 -6.50
C ALA A 9 14.83 15.27 -7.14
N LYS A 10 14.33 16.45 -7.52
CA LYS A 10 15.15 17.53 -8.12
C LYS A 10 16.24 18.03 -7.17
N ARG A 11 15.92 18.21 -5.87
CA ARG A 11 16.91 18.61 -4.86
C ARG A 11 18.01 17.58 -4.66
N LEU A 12 17.68 16.31 -4.86
CA LEU A 12 18.60 15.19 -4.68
C LEU A 12 19.29 14.77 -6.00
N GLY A 13 19.03 15.46 -7.11
CA GLY A 13 19.62 15.16 -8.41
C GLY A 13 19.18 13.82 -9.02
N VAL A 14 18.06 13.24 -8.56
CA VAL A 14 17.57 11.93 -9.02
C VAL A 14 16.29 12.03 -9.85
N ARG A 15 15.99 10.97 -10.62
CA ARG A 15 14.69 10.82 -11.30
C ARG A 15 13.57 10.65 -10.27
N PRO A 16 12.45 11.38 -10.38
CA PRO A 16 11.32 11.20 -9.48
C PRO A 16 10.64 9.86 -9.75
N LEU A 17 10.79 8.93 -8.82
CA LEU A 17 10.00 7.70 -8.76
C LEU A 17 9.24 7.71 -7.44
N ARG A 18 7.91 7.64 -7.49
CA ARG A 18 7.09 7.54 -6.28
C ARG A 18 6.96 6.08 -5.89
N LEU A 19 6.79 5.83 -4.60
CA LEU A 19 6.48 4.53 -4.03
C LEU A 19 5.34 3.84 -4.78
N ASN A 20 4.27 4.56 -5.15
CA ASN A 20 3.12 3.98 -5.87
C ASN A 20 3.40 3.67 -7.35
N ASP A 21 4.44 4.26 -7.94
CA ASP A 21 4.77 4.05 -9.36
C ASP A 21 5.41 2.66 -9.56
N LEU A 22 6.15 2.17 -8.56
CA LEU A 22 6.85 0.89 -8.64
C LEU A 22 5.89 -0.33 -8.62
N PRO A 23 4.95 -0.46 -7.66
CA PRO A 23 3.91 -1.48 -7.68
C PRO A 23 3.11 -1.48 -8.98
N LEU A 24 2.72 -0.30 -9.45
CA LEU A 24 1.95 -0.17 -10.69
C LEU A 24 2.74 -0.65 -11.91
N GLY A 25 4.03 -0.30 -11.98
CA GLY A 25 4.93 -0.78 -13.03
C GLY A 25 5.06 -2.30 -13.05
N LEU A 26 5.21 -2.93 -11.89
CA LEU A 26 5.32 -4.39 -11.75
C LEU A 26 4.04 -5.10 -12.19
N VAL A 27 2.88 -4.63 -11.74
CA VAL A 27 1.57 -5.17 -12.12
C VAL A 27 1.36 -5.09 -13.63
N ARG A 28 1.70 -3.94 -14.25
CA ARG A 28 1.60 -3.77 -15.71
C ARG A 28 2.57 -4.64 -16.49
N ALA A 29 3.81 -4.79 -16.00
CA ALA A 29 4.78 -5.69 -16.60
C ALA A 29 4.32 -7.16 -16.56
N ALA A 30 3.51 -7.53 -15.57
CA ALA A 30 2.85 -8.84 -15.48
C ALA A 30 1.58 -8.97 -16.34
N GLY A 31 1.27 -8.00 -17.19
CA GLY A 31 0.12 -8.04 -18.11
C GLY A 31 -1.22 -7.73 -17.44
N LEU A 32 -1.22 -7.12 -16.25
CA LEU A 32 -2.43 -6.70 -15.55
C LEU A 32 -2.65 -5.20 -15.70
N ASP A 33 -3.90 -4.77 -15.79
CA ASP A 33 -4.26 -3.35 -15.77
C ASP A 33 -5.22 -3.02 -14.62
N LEU A 34 -5.52 -1.74 -14.44
CA LEU A 34 -6.39 -1.27 -13.37
C LEU A 34 -7.80 -1.01 -13.87
N ALA A 35 -8.78 -1.50 -13.13
CA ALA A 35 -10.16 -1.09 -13.35
C ALA A 35 -10.32 0.40 -13.01
N SER A 36 -10.76 1.18 -13.99
CA SER A 36 -11.19 2.56 -13.75
C SER A 36 -12.37 2.59 -12.77
N PRO A 37 -12.62 3.70 -12.05
CA PRO A 37 -13.75 3.78 -11.12
C PRO A 37 -15.10 3.43 -11.76
N ALA A 38 -15.32 3.83 -13.01
CA ALA A 38 -16.52 3.51 -13.76
C ALA A 38 -16.60 2.00 -14.07
N LEU A 39 -15.48 1.38 -14.42
CA LEU A 39 -15.43 -0.05 -14.71
C LEU A 39 -15.60 -0.89 -13.43
N SER A 40 -14.94 -0.54 -12.32
CA SER A 40 -15.16 -1.14 -11.00
C SER A 40 -16.65 -1.10 -10.62
N GLN A 41 -17.31 0.05 -10.78
CA GLN A 41 -18.74 0.18 -10.49
C GLN A 41 -19.59 -0.72 -11.40
N ARG A 42 -19.27 -0.81 -12.69
CA ARG A 42 -19.98 -1.69 -13.64
C ARG A 42 -19.81 -3.16 -13.28
N MET A 43 -18.59 -3.59 -12.95
CA MET A 43 -18.31 -4.98 -12.55
C MET A 43 -19.02 -5.33 -11.24
N MET A 44 -18.98 -4.45 -10.25
CA MET A 44 -19.70 -4.67 -9.00
C MET A 44 -21.22 -4.71 -9.22
N THR A 45 -21.76 -3.87 -10.09
CA THR A 45 -23.19 -3.91 -10.45
C THR A 45 -23.57 -5.24 -11.09
N GLN A 46 -22.71 -5.78 -11.95
CA GLN A 46 -22.92 -7.09 -12.57
C GLN A 46 -22.91 -8.20 -11.52
N VAL A 47 -21.92 -8.21 -10.63
CA VAL A 47 -21.84 -9.18 -9.51
C VAL A 47 -23.07 -9.14 -8.63
N ILE A 48 -23.57 -7.93 -8.30
CA ILE A 48 -24.78 -7.79 -7.50
C ILE A 48 -26.00 -8.37 -8.24
N ARG A 49 -26.14 -8.13 -9.56
CA ARG A 49 -27.24 -8.71 -10.36
C ARG A 49 -27.21 -10.24 -10.39
N GLU A 50 -26.03 -10.82 -10.45
CA GLU A 50 -25.84 -12.26 -10.56
C GLU A 50 -26.03 -12.99 -9.23
N HIS A 51 -25.71 -12.32 -8.11
CA HIS A 51 -25.68 -12.96 -6.80
C HIS A 51 -26.76 -12.52 -5.82
N LEU A 52 -27.40 -11.37 -6.04
CA LEU A 52 -28.44 -10.85 -5.17
C LEU A 52 -29.69 -10.49 -5.98
N ASP A 53 -30.83 -10.97 -5.50
CA ASP A 53 -32.12 -10.51 -6.01
C ASP A 53 -32.50 -9.18 -5.35
N VAL A 54 -32.07 -8.07 -5.97
CA VAL A 54 -32.33 -6.71 -5.49
C VAL A 54 -32.89 -5.84 -6.60
N ARG A 55 -33.84 -4.97 -6.24
CA ARG A 55 -34.52 -4.07 -7.18
C ARG A 55 -33.58 -3.08 -7.87
N GLU A 56 -32.58 -2.56 -7.15
CA GLU A 56 -31.67 -1.52 -7.63
C GLU A 56 -30.20 -1.96 -7.53
N PRO A 57 -29.71 -2.86 -8.40
CA PRO A 57 -28.37 -3.43 -8.30
C PRO A 57 -27.24 -2.38 -8.33
N GLY A 58 -27.42 -1.30 -9.10
CA GLY A 58 -26.42 -0.24 -9.21
C GLY A 58 -26.25 0.56 -7.91
N LEU A 59 -27.35 0.85 -7.21
CA LEU A 59 -27.31 1.52 -5.91
C LEU A 59 -26.71 0.62 -4.83
N THR A 60 -27.13 -0.65 -4.80
CA THR A 60 -26.55 -1.65 -3.89
C THR A 60 -25.06 -1.83 -4.13
N ALA A 61 -24.61 -1.95 -5.39
CA ALA A 61 -23.20 -2.02 -5.74
C ALA A 61 -22.41 -0.82 -5.22
N ARG A 62 -22.94 0.40 -5.39
CA ARG A 62 -22.29 1.63 -4.89
C ARG A 62 -22.16 1.61 -3.36
N ALA A 63 -23.19 1.16 -2.65
CA ALA A 63 -23.18 1.06 -1.19
C ALA A 63 -22.20 -0.02 -0.69
N MET A 64 -22.04 -1.11 -1.43
CA MET A 64 -21.20 -2.24 -1.01
C MET A 64 -19.72 -2.11 -1.40
N LEU A 65 -19.41 -1.34 -2.45
CA LEU A 65 -18.05 -1.28 -3.01
C LEU A 65 -16.98 -0.86 -1.99
N GLY A 66 -17.33 0.03 -1.06
CA GLY A 66 -16.42 0.44 0.02
C GLY A 66 -16.02 -0.73 0.93
N ALA A 67 -17.01 -1.52 1.38
CA ALA A 67 -16.77 -2.68 2.24
C ALA A 67 -16.03 -3.80 1.49
N VAL A 68 -16.35 -4.02 0.22
CA VAL A 68 -15.64 -4.97 -0.65
C VAL A 68 -14.17 -4.58 -0.79
N ARG A 69 -13.88 -3.30 -1.04
CA ARG A 69 -12.51 -2.79 -1.13
C ARG A 69 -11.74 -2.88 0.18
N GLU A 70 -12.40 -2.66 1.31
CA GLU A 70 -11.77 -2.87 2.61
C GLU A 70 -11.35 -4.33 2.80
N LEU A 71 -12.24 -5.25 2.43
CA LEU A 71 -11.96 -6.67 2.56
C LEU A 71 -10.88 -7.15 1.59
N LEU A 72 -10.81 -6.57 0.38
CA LEU A 72 -9.68 -6.80 -0.53
C LEU A 72 -8.37 -6.27 0.05
N ARG A 73 -8.38 -5.07 0.64
CA ARG A 73 -7.18 -4.45 1.21
C ARG A 73 -6.64 -5.20 2.42
N SER A 74 -7.52 -5.75 3.26
CA SER A 74 -7.09 -6.45 4.48
C SER A 74 -6.29 -7.72 4.20
N GLY A 75 -6.40 -8.29 2.99
CA GLY A 75 -5.77 -9.57 2.65
C GLY A 75 -6.36 -10.76 3.40
N ALA A 76 -7.55 -10.61 4.01
CA ALA A 76 -8.19 -11.68 4.74
C ALA A 76 -8.51 -12.89 3.84
N ASP A 77 -8.48 -14.10 4.43
CA ASP A 77 -8.86 -15.31 3.69
C ASP A 77 -10.38 -15.30 3.42
N LEU A 78 -10.73 -14.94 2.19
CA LEU A 78 -12.11 -14.87 1.74
C LEU A 78 -12.78 -16.25 1.72
N ASN A 79 -12.04 -17.35 1.57
CA ASN A 79 -12.60 -18.70 1.60
C ASN A 79 -12.97 -19.11 3.02
N GLU A 80 -12.19 -18.72 4.01
CA GLU A 80 -12.53 -18.88 5.43
C GLU A 80 -13.74 -18.00 5.79
N LEU A 81 -13.72 -16.72 5.41
CA LEU A 81 -14.80 -15.78 5.74
C LEU A 81 -16.14 -16.14 5.11
N LYS A 82 -16.14 -16.81 3.96
CA LYS A 82 -17.36 -17.39 3.36
C LYS A 82 -18.06 -18.41 4.25
N GLN A 83 -17.33 -19.08 5.13
CA GLN A 83 -17.84 -20.10 6.07
C GLN A 83 -18.17 -19.50 7.44
N ASN A 84 -18.04 -18.18 7.61
CA ASN A 84 -18.33 -17.51 8.87
C ASN A 84 -19.80 -17.68 9.29
N SER A 85 -20.03 -17.86 10.60
CA SER A 85 -21.38 -18.03 11.17
C SER A 85 -22.28 -16.80 10.95
N SER A 86 -21.70 -15.61 10.80
CA SER A 86 -22.44 -14.41 10.42
C SER A 86 -22.76 -14.42 8.93
N ALA A 87 -24.05 -14.57 8.60
CA ALA A 87 -24.54 -14.55 7.23
C ALA A 87 -24.10 -13.30 6.44
N ARG A 88 -24.01 -12.15 7.12
CA ARG A 88 -23.57 -10.88 6.51
C ARG A 88 -22.09 -10.89 6.13
N ILE A 89 -21.24 -11.44 6.99
CA ILE A 89 -19.79 -11.59 6.71
C ILE A 89 -19.60 -12.59 5.56
N ALA A 90 -20.26 -13.73 5.65
CA ALA A 90 -20.21 -14.76 4.62
C ALA A 90 -20.67 -14.23 3.25
N GLN A 91 -21.74 -13.43 3.21
CA GLN A 91 -22.21 -12.77 1.99
C GLN A 91 -21.21 -11.75 1.45
N LEU A 92 -20.64 -10.89 2.31
CA LEU A 92 -19.63 -9.92 1.87
C LEU A 92 -18.40 -10.62 1.27
N ALA A 93 -17.94 -11.71 1.88
CA ALA A 93 -16.83 -12.52 1.38
C ALA A 93 -17.16 -13.15 0.01
N ARG A 94 -18.37 -13.71 -0.16
CA ARG A 94 -18.83 -14.24 -1.46
C ARG A 94 -18.84 -13.17 -2.56
N LEU A 95 -19.37 -11.99 -2.27
CA LEU A 95 -19.43 -10.89 -3.24
C LEU A 95 -18.05 -10.33 -3.55
N THR A 96 -17.17 -10.27 -2.56
CA THR A 96 -15.78 -9.82 -2.74
C THR A 96 -15.01 -10.78 -3.65
N LEU A 97 -15.20 -12.09 -3.47
CA LEU A 97 -14.65 -13.11 -4.36
C LEU A 97 -15.18 -12.97 -5.78
N ALA A 98 -16.50 -12.92 -5.95
CA ALA A 98 -17.11 -12.78 -7.27
C ALA A 98 -16.65 -11.49 -7.98
N TYR A 99 -16.51 -10.39 -7.26
CA TYR A 99 -15.96 -9.14 -7.79
C TYR A 99 -14.50 -9.26 -8.22
N ARG A 100 -13.65 -9.88 -7.39
CA ARG A 100 -12.26 -10.14 -7.74
C ARG A 100 -12.16 -11.03 -8.98
N ASP A 101 -12.94 -12.10 -9.04
CA ASP A 101 -12.90 -13.06 -10.14
C ASP A 101 -13.43 -12.41 -11.44
N ALA A 102 -14.45 -11.56 -11.36
CA ALA A 102 -14.94 -10.78 -12.51
C ALA A 102 -13.90 -9.79 -13.07
N LEU A 103 -13.08 -9.19 -12.20
CA LEU A 103 -11.96 -8.35 -12.62
C LEU A 103 -10.83 -9.18 -13.24
N GLN A 104 -10.46 -10.28 -12.59
CA GLN A 104 -9.39 -11.18 -13.06
C GLN A 104 -9.70 -11.79 -14.43
N GLY A 105 -10.97 -12.14 -14.69
CA GLY A 105 -11.43 -12.61 -16.00
C GLY A 105 -11.20 -11.60 -17.15
N ARG A 106 -10.86 -10.35 -16.82
CA ARG A 106 -10.52 -9.28 -17.77
C ARG A 106 -9.09 -8.78 -17.64
N GLN A 107 -8.24 -9.49 -16.89
CA GLN A 107 -6.87 -9.07 -16.55
C GLN A 107 -6.82 -7.72 -15.82
N LEU A 108 -7.84 -7.44 -15.01
CA LEU A 108 -7.94 -6.20 -14.24
C LEU A 108 -7.75 -6.45 -12.74
N LEU A 109 -7.26 -5.42 -12.05
CA LEU A 109 -7.25 -5.31 -10.60
C LEU A 109 -8.04 -4.09 -10.14
N ASP A 110 -8.62 -4.16 -8.94
CA ASP A 110 -9.02 -2.94 -8.24
C ASP A 110 -7.76 -2.21 -7.73
N GLN A 111 -7.82 -0.88 -7.68
CA GLN A 111 -6.72 -0.03 -7.23
C GLN A 111 -6.20 -0.43 -5.84
N VAL A 112 -7.06 -0.93 -4.95
CA VAL A 112 -6.66 -1.33 -3.60
C VAL A 112 -5.81 -2.60 -3.56
N GLN A 113 -5.77 -3.38 -4.65
CA GLN A 113 -5.02 -4.64 -4.71
C GLN A 113 -3.61 -4.48 -5.30
N VAL A 114 -3.30 -3.30 -5.85
CA VAL A 114 -2.07 -3.08 -6.63
C VAL A 114 -0.83 -3.36 -5.82
N THR A 115 -0.75 -2.80 -4.60
CA THR A 115 0.42 -2.97 -3.73
C THR A 115 0.58 -4.42 -3.30
N GLN A 116 -0.51 -5.07 -2.85
CA GLN A 116 -0.48 -6.50 -2.48
C GLN A 116 -0.03 -7.38 -3.65
N ARG A 117 -0.60 -7.19 -4.84
CA ARG A 117 -0.22 -7.98 -6.01
C ARG A 117 1.23 -7.72 -6.44
N ALA A 118 1.70 -6.49 -6.33
CA ALA A 118 3.10 -6.18 -6.60
C ALA A 118 4.06 -6.83 -5.62
N THR A 119 3.69 -6.98 -4.34
CA THR A 119 4.49 -7.70 -3.32
C THR A 119 4.75 -9.14 -3.73
N GLU A 120 3.78 -9.80 -4.40
CA GLU A 120 3.93 -11.17 -4.88
C GLU A 120 4.82 -11.29 -6.14
N LEU A 121 4.95 -10.19 -6.90
CA LEU A 121 5.65 -10.16 -8.18
C LEU A 121 7.07 -9.59 -8.09
N VAL A 122 7.34 -8.79 -7.06
CA VAL A 122 8.60 -8.07 -6.92
C VAL A 122 9.74 -9.04 -6.63
N ARG A 123 10.91 -8.73 -7.19
CA ARG A 123 12.17 -9.36 -6.80
C ARG A 123 12.94 -8.38 -5.92
N PRO A 124 13.65 -8.86 -4.88
CA PRO A 124 14.53 -8.02 -4.10
C PRO A 124 15.47 -7.21 -5.01
N GLN A 125 15.58 -5.92 -4.74
CA GLN A 125 16.50 -5.02 -5.42
C GLN A 125 16.95 -3.92 -4.45
N LEU A 126 18.12 -3.33 -4.74
CA LEU A 126 18.66 -2.23 -3.94
C LEU A 126 17.76 -0.99 -4.05
N LEU A 127 17.11 -0.62 -2.95
CA LEU A 127 16.20 0.53 -2.89
C LEU A 127 16.67 1.56 -1.88
N SER A 128 16.51 2.83 -2.23
CA SER A 128 16.63 3.94 -1.28
C SER A 128 15.35 4.75 -1.28
N LEU A 129 14.71 4.90 -0.13
CA LEU A 129 13.45 5.62 0.03
C LEU A 129 13.66 6.85 0.92
N SER A 130 13.09 8.00 0.54
CA SER A 130 13.20 9.21 1.36
C SER A 130 11.99 10.12 1.29
N GLY A 131 11.67 10.70 2.45
CA GLY A 131 10.72 11.80 2.58
C GLY A 131 9.26 11.38 2.61
N TYR A 132 8.97 10.11 2.88
CA TYR A 132 7.60 9.62 3.10
C TYR A 132 7.22 9.86 4.56
N PRO A 133 6.24 10.74 4.83
CA PRO A 133 5.87 11.07 6.20
C PRO A 133 5.10 9.94 6.89
N ARG A 134 4.59 8.97 6.13
CA ARG A 134 3.84 7.80 6.59
C ARG A 134 4.08 6.65 5.61
N LEU A 135 4.12 5.42 6.13
CA LEU A 135 4.07 4.20 5.33
C LEU A 135 2.86 3.39 5.77
N LEU A 136 1.95 3.13 4.84
CA LEU A 136 0.78 2.29 5.08
C LEU A 136 1.18 0.82 5.25
N PRO A 137 0.41 -0.02 5.95
CA PRO A 137 0.75 -1.44 6.15
C PRO A 137 1.06 -2.22 4.86
N ASP A 138 0.31 -1.98 3.78
CA ASP A 138 0.59 -2.61 2.48
C ASP A 138 1.91 -2.14 1.86
N GLU A 139 2.23 -0.85 2.01
CA GLU A 139 3.48 -0.26 1.54
C GLU A 139 4.68 -0.83 2.32
N GLN A 140 4.52 -1.01 3.63
CA GLN A 140 5.53 -1.64 4.49
C GLN A 140 5.80 -3.08 4.05
N ARG A 141 4.75 -3.89 3.82
CA ARG A 141 4.88 -5.26 3.28
C ARG A 141 5.57 -5.29 1.92
N PHE A 142 5.16 -4.39 1.02
CA PHE A 142 5.76 -4.28 -0.29
C PHE A 142 7.24 -3.92 -0.21
N LEU A 143 7.61 -2.93 0.61
CA LEU A 143 9.00 -2.54 0.80
C LEU A 143 9.82 -3.67 1.41
N ASN A 144 9.28 -4.41 2.38
CA ASN A 144 9.95 -5.57 2.96
C ASN A 144 10.29 -6.64 1.91
N ALA A 145 9.37 -6.91 0.97
CA ALA A 145 9.62 -7.89 -0.11
C ALA A 145 10.51 -7.34 -1.23
N ALA A 146 10.45 -6.03 -1.49
CA ALA A 146 11.12 -5.40 -2.63
C ALA A 146 12.58 -5.01 -2.35
N CYS A 147 12.95 -4.81 -1.09
CA CYS A 147 14.28 -4.35 -0.74
C CYS A 147 15.25 -5.52 -0.59
N ASP A 148 16.41 -5.39 -1.21
CA ASP A 148 17.55 -6.29 -1.06
C ASP A 148 18.57 -5.75 -0.05
N GLU A 149 19.61 -6.52 0.20
CA GLU A 149 20.72 -6.12 1.05
C GLU A 149 21.33 -4.76 0.62
N GLY A 150 21.58 -3.90 1.60
CA GLY A 150 22.07 -2.53 1.40
C GLY A 150 20.97 -1.50 1.13
N SER A 151 19.70 -1.91 1.09
CA SER A 151 18.59 -0.96 0.94
C SER A 151 18.48 -0.03 2.15
N VAL A 152 18.05 1.22 1.90
CA VAL A 152 17.99 2.27 2.93
C VAL A 152 16.65 3.01 2.88
N LEU A 153 15.90 2.97 3.98
CA LEU A 153 14.70 3.80 4.14
C LEU A 153 15.00 4.97 5.08
N HIS A 154 14.75 6.19 4.60
CA HIS A 154 14.84 7.43 5.37
C HIS A 154 13.43 7.97 5.64
N LEU A 155 12.87 7.55 6.77
CA LEU A 155 11.60 8.06 7.27
C LEU A 155 11.84 9.27 8.19
N PRO A 156 11.08 10.37 8.03
CA PRO A 156 11.14 11.50 8.94
C PRO A 156 10.57 11.08 10.30
N TRP A 157 11.23 11.48 11.38
CA TRP A 157 10.75 11.22 12.73
C TRP A 157 11.04 12.43 13.63
N VAL A 158 10.14 12.74 14.55
CA VAL A 158 10.36 13.59 15.73
C VAL A 158 9.40 13.11 16.81
N ASP A 159 9.74 13.36 18.07
CA ASP A 159 8.88 13.04 19.22
C ASP A 159 7.62 13.91 19.22
N HIS A 160 6.69 13.57 18.33
CA HIS A 160 5.43 14.25 18.11
C HIS A 160 4.38 13.24 17.60
N PRO A 161 3.11 13.34 18.03
CA PRO A 161 2.03 12.43 17.62
C PRO A 161 1.85 12.24 16.10
N TYR A 162 2.32 13.19 15.29
CA TYR A 162 2.24 13.11 13.82
C TYR A 162 3.18 12.08 13.20
N PHE A 163 4.19 11.61 13.93
CA PHE A 163 5.15 10.65 13.42
C PHE A 163 5.00 9.26 14.03
N LEU A 164 3.95 9.03 14.84
CA LEU A 164 3.66 7.71 15.42
C LEU A 164 3.57 6.62 14.35
N GLU A 165 2.92 6.90 13.22
CA GLU A 165 2.82 5.94 12.12
C GLU A 165 4.20 5.54 11.53
N ASN A 166 5.20 6.44 11.55
CA ASN A 166 6.56 6.07 11.13
C ASN A 166 7.31 5.27 12.19
N LEU A 167 6.99 5.48 13.48
CA LEU A 167 7.53 4.64 14.55
C LEU A 167 6.98 3.22 14.45
N ASP A 168 5.66 3.09 14.24
CA ASP A 168 4.99 1.80 14.05
C ASP A 168 5.56 1.08 12.81
N ALA A 169 5.77 1.81 11.70
CA ALA A 169 6.41 1.25 10.51
C ALA A 169 7.86 0.81 10.77
N ALA A 170 8.61 1.56 11.57
CA ALA A 170 9.98 1.20 11.94
C ALA A 170 10.00 -0.07 12.79
N GLN A 171 9.13 -0.17 13.79
CA GLN A 171 8.98 -1.37 14.63
C GLN A 171 8.57 -2.59 13.82
N TYR A 172 7.64 -2.43 12.88
CA TYR A 172 7.28 -3.49 11.96
C TYR A 172 8.50 -3.96 11.15
N LEU A 173 9.24 -3.06 10.51
CA LEU A 173 10.43 -3.42 9.73
C LEU A 173 11.52 -4.05 10.60
N GLU A 174 11.73 -3.54 11.82
CA GLU A 174 12.65 -4.15 12.80
C GLU A 174 12.26 -5.61 13.11
N SER A 175 10.96 -5.88 13.31
CA SER A 175 10.45 -7.24 13.49
C SER A 175 10.64 -8.16 12.28
N GLN A 176 10.84 -7.58 11.08
CA GLN A 176 11.16 -8.31 9.86
C GLN A 176 12.68 -8.50 9.65
N GLY A 177 13.50 -8.18 10.65
CA GLY A 177 14.96 -8.36 10.60
C GLY A 177 15.74 -7.15 10.09
N TRP A 178 15.09 -6.00 9.92
CA TRP A 178 15.78 -4.79 9.53
C TRP A 178 16.46 -4.12 10.73
N MET A 179 17.65 -3.58 10.52
CA MET A 179 18.36 -2.76 11.49
C MET A 179 17.85 -1.33 11.45
N VAL A 180 17.12 -0.90 12.48
CA VAL A 180 16.58 0.45 12.58
C VAL A 180 17.49 1.32 13.44
N LYS A 181 18.21 2.25 12.82
CA LYS A 181 18.99 3.28 13.53
C LYS A 181 18.20 4.59 13.58
N LYS A 182 17.91 5.08 14.79
CA LYS A 182 17.39 6.43 14.99
C LYS A 182 18.57 7.40 14.92
N ILE A 183 18.64 8.20 13.87
CA ILE A 183 19.68 9.23 13.73
C ILE A 183 19.05 10.59 14.00
N ASP A 184 19.45 11.22 15.09
CA ASP A 184 19.11 12.61 15.36
C ASP A 184 19.92 13.51 14.43
N VAL A 185 19.26 14.06 13.40
CA VAL A 185 19.91 14.96 12.44
C VAL A 185 19.60 16.40 12.85
N PRO A 186 20.60 17.29 12.99
CA PRO A 186 20.37 18.70 13.25
C PRO A 186 19.54 19.35 12.13
N VAL A 187 18.70 20.29 12.53
CA VAL A 187 17.37 20.42 11.94
C VAL A 187 17.29 21.30 10.70
N THR A 188 17.66 20.70 9.58
CA THR A 188 17.25 21.17 8.25
C THR A 188 16.65 20.03 7.41
N ALA A 189 16.38 18.89 8.04
CA ALA A 189 15.85 17.68 7.43
C ALA A 189 14.30 17.67 7.44
N LEU A 190 13.73 16.97 6.45
CA LEU A 190 12.31 16.85 6.07
C LEU A 190 11.23 16.97 7.16
N ALA A 191 11.47 16.56 8.41
CA ALA A 191 10.51 16.62 9.51
C ALA A 191 10.17 18.06 9.95
N GLY A 192 11.17 18.94 10.13
CA GLY A 192 10.93 20.34 10.47
C GLY A 192 10.19 21.09 9.36
N ALA A 193 10.57 20.83 8.11
CA ALA A 193 9.88 21.36 6.93
C ALA A 193 8.42 20.86 6.82
N PHE A 194 8.13 19.65 7.32
CA PHE A 194 6.77 19.10 7.37
C PHE A 194 5.91 19.74 8.47
N LEU A 195 6.52 20.08 9.61
CA LEU A 195 5.85 20.75 10.73
C LEU A 195 5.76 22.27 10.60
N GLY A 196 6.31 22.86 9.53
CA GLY A 196 6.42 24.32 9.40
C GLY A 196 7.34 24.94 10.46
N GLN A 197 8.19 24.14 11.10
CA GLN A 197 9.11 24.56 12.15
C GLN A 197 10.53 24.66 11.59
N ALA A 198 11.27 25.67 12.05
CA ALA A 198 12.68 25.81 11.72
C ALA A 198 13.56 24.71 12.37
N HIS A 199 13.06 24.01 13.42
CA HIS A 199 13.81 23.04 14.23
C HIS A 199 12.94 21.84 14.70
N GLY A 200 13.48 20.60 14.66
CA GLY A 200 12.93 19.29 15.10
C GLY A 200 12.96 18.14 14.05
N GLY A 201 13.75 17.07 14.27
CA GLY A 201 13.49 15.71 13.73
C GLY A 201 14.64 14.94 13.05
N GLY A 202 14.74 13.65 13.38
CA GLY A 202 15.72 12.66 12.92
C GLY A 202 15.32 11.84 11.68
N LYS A 203 16.24 10.97 11.25
CA LYS A 203 16.07 9.97 10.18
C LYS A 203 16.10 8.58 10.80
N LEU A 204 15.13 7.74 10.48
CA LEU A 204 15.33 6.30 10.63
C LEU A 204 16.26 5.85 9.49
N HIS A 205 17.33 5.14 9.82
CA HIS A 205 18.19 4.45 8.88
C HIS A 205 17.88 2.98 9.04
N ILE A 206 17.12 2.45 8.10
CA ILE A 206 16.74 1.05 8.09
C ILE A 206 17.70 0.33 7.13
N LEU A 207 18.65 -0.45 7.67
CA LEU A 207 19.63 -1.24 6.93
C LEU A 207 19.24 -2.72 7.02
N THR A 208 19.41 -3.50 5.97
CA THR A 208 19.48 -4.96 6.07
C THR A 208 20.77 -5.34 6.83
N SER A 209 20.80 -6.44 7.59
CA SER A 209 21.99 -6.79 8.39
C SER A 209 23.26 -6.84 7.53
N GLU A 210 24.34 -6.25 8.03
CA GLU A 210 25.70 -6.59 7.62
C GLU A 210 26.10 -7.83 8.43
N ASP A 211 26.56 -8.89 7.75
CA ASP A 211 27.40 -9.92 8.38
C ASP A 211 28.76 -9.32 8.80
#